data_AF-A0A2H9T475-F1
#
_entry.id   AF-A0A2H9T475-F1
#
_cell.length_a   1.000
_cell.length_b   1.000
_cell.length_c   1.000
_cell.angle_alpha   90.00
_cell.angle_beta   90.00
_cell.angle_gamma   90.00
#
_symmetry.space_group_name_H-M   'P 1'
#
loop_
_entity.id
_entity.type
_entity.pdbx_description
1 polymer ?
#
loop_
_entity_poly.entity_id
_entity_poly.type
_entity_poly.pdbx_seq_one_letter_code
_entity_poly.pdbx_strand_id
1 'polypeptide(L)'
;MYIILTFGQIQPGERYRPHGPLVNKANWNQFNLLTENIQIDEIYDENVDIFNDNLTRAILDLASVCIPRTSGKPKTRKNNPWWNDECRLAKKLKKNSESKWRANKNNETLKANYVRCKTNFNNIIQNVKRNHWEEFCSSLNNKTDLKNVWSKVKAIQGINRTEIPILGKNNITDKEKADTLAKQYQSASSNDNLTPEFKLNKANNQDNIDDVISNPGPNTGELNCPIYNHRIQQCTSEQEKHISRR
;
A
#
# COMPACT_ATOMS: atom_id res chain seq x y z
N MET A 1 9.32 9.79 24.91
CA MET A 1 9.68 8.37 24.72
C MET A 1 9.01 7.90 23.42
N TYR A 2 9.78 7.63 22.37
CA TYR A 2 9.22 7.28 21.05
C TYR A 2 8.77 5.81 21.04
N ILE A 3 7.45 5.58 20.99
CA ILE A 3 6.90 4.23 20.85
C ILE A 3 7.01 3.81 19.39
N ILE A 4 8.07 3.05 19.08
CA ILE A 4 8.20 2.32 17.82
C ILE A 4 7.21 1.15 17.90
N LEU A 5 6.20 1.16 17.03
CA LEU A 5 5.27 0.04 16.85
C LEU A 5 6.08 -1.25 16.58
N THR A 6 6.10 -2.15 17.55
CA THR A 6 6.85 -3.40 17.49
C THR A 6 6.27 -4.31 16.40
N PHE A 7 7.00 -4.45 15.30
CA PHE A 7 6.76 -5.48 14.31
C PHE A 7 7.09 -6.84 14.94
N GLY A 8 6.09 -7.72 15.03
CA GLY A 8 6.26 -9.10 15.46
C GLY A 8 7.31 -9.83 14.61
N GLN A 9 8.04 -10.75 15.26
CA GLN A 9 9.20 -11.44 14.70
C GLN A 9 8.89 -12.13 13.35
N ILE A 10 9.75 -11.86 12.36
CA ILE A 10 9.57 -12.21 10.95
C ILE A 10 10.16 -13.60 10.68
N GLN A 11 9.35 -14.52 10.13
CA GLN A 11 9.85 -15.75 9.51
C GLN A 11 10.31 -15.46 8.08
N PRO A 12 11.49 -15.93 7.63
CA PRO A 12 12.03 -15.61 6.31
C PRO A 12 11.23 -16.27 5.18
N GLY A 13 10.59 -15.47 4.32
CA GLY A 13 9.99 -15.92 3.06
C GLY A 13 8.63 -15.31 2.69
N GLU A 14 7.92 -14.68 3.63
CA GLU A 14 6.59 -14.11 3.38
C GLU A 14 6.65 -12.62 2.98
N ARG A 15 6.07 -12.29 1.82
CA ARG A 15 5.84 -10.88 1.42
C ARG A 15 4.66 -10.33 2.22
N TYR A 16 4.94 -9.73 3.37
CA TYR A 16 3.94 -9.08 4.21
C TYR A 16 3.58 -7.69 3.66
N ARG A 17 2.28 -7.43 3.40
CA ARG A 17 1.77 -6.06 3.22
C ARG A 17 1.28 -5.58 4.58
N PRO A 18 1.72 -4.42 5.09
CA PRO A 18 1.25 -3.93 6.38
C PRO A 18 -0.29 -3.83 6.40
N HIS A 19 -0.88 -4.36 7.46
CA HIS A 19 -2.32 -4.27 7.74
C HIS A 19 -2.71 -2.82 8.03
N GLY A 20 -2.98 -2.04 6.98
CA GLY A 20 -3.45 -0.67 7.10
C GLY A 20 -4.98 -0.58 7.27
N PRO A 21 -5.50 0.40 8.04
CA PRO A 21 -6.93 0.68 8.14
C PRO A 21 -7.50 1.13 6.78
N LEU A 22 -8.68 0.63 6.42
CA LEU A 22 -9.37 1.00 5.18
C LEU A 22 -10.39 2.11 5.45
N VAL A 23 -9.91 3.35 5.50
CA VAL A 23 -10.72 4.55 5.78
C VAL A 23 -11.93 4.67 4.85
N ASN A 24 -11.76 4.34 3.57
CA ASN A 24 -12.85 4.39 2.58
C ASN A 24 -13.97 3.35 2.80
N LYS A 25 -13.75 2.37 3.68
CA LYS A 25 -14.73 1.35 4.06
C LYS A 25 -15.16 1.47 5.52
N ALA A 26 -14.74 2.54 6.20
CA ALA A 26 -15.11 2.78 7.58
C ALA A 26 -16.61 3.02 7.70
N ASN A 27 -17.22 2.44 8.73
CA ASN A 27 -18.60 2.75 9.10
C ASN A 27 -18.61 3.92 10.09
N TRP A 28 -18.57 5.15 9.56
CA TRP A 28 -18.53 6.37 10.37
C TRP A 28 -19.77 6.56 11.24
N ASN A 29 -20.95 6.13 10.79
CA ASN A 29 -22.18 6.22 11.58
C ASN A 29 -22.10 5.36 12.84
N GLN A 30 -21.57 4.14 12.70
CA GLN A 30 -21.35 3.25 13.84
C GLN A 30 -20.23 3.79 14.76
N PHE A 31 -19.17 4.36 14.18
CA PHE A 31 -18.10 4.96 14.97
C PHE A 31 -18.63 6.11 15.83
N ASN A 32 -19.41 7.03 15.25
CA ASN A 32 -20.00 8.15 15.98
C ASN A 32 -20.90 7.67 17.12
N LEU A 33 -21.80 6.71 16.84
CA LEU A 33 -22.69 6.14 17.85
C LEU A 33 -21.92 5.48 19.00
N LEU A 34 -20.85 4.74 18.71
CA LEU A 34 -20.04 4.13 19.75
C LEU A 34 -19.22 5.15 20.54
N THR A 35 -18.79 6.23 19.89
CA THR A 35 -18.02 7.32 20.53
C THR A 35 -18.90 8.11 21.50
N GLU A 36 -20.17 8.34 21.14
CA GLU A 36 -21.16 9.00 22.01
C GLU A 36 -21.49 8.18 23.26
N ASN A 37 -21.38 6.84 23.20
CA ASN A 37 -21.69 5.94 24.31
C ASN A 37 -20.48 5.63 25.22
N ILE A 38 -19.32 6.23 24.95
CA ILE A 38 -18.13 6.04 25.78
C ILE A 38 -18.42 6.57 27.19
N GLN A 39 -18.23 5.72 28.20
CA GLN A 39 -18.29 6.12 29.60
C GLN A 39 -16.96 6.80 29.96
N ILE A 40 -16.97 8.14 30.04
CA ILE A 40 -15.78 8.95 30.31
C ILE A 40 -15.21 8.63 31.71
N ASP A 41 -16.09 8.29 32.66
CA ASP A 41 -15.72 7.92 34.04
C ASP A 41 -14.83 6.66 34.10
N GLU A 42 -14.90 5.77 33.11
CA GLU A 42 -14.06 4.57 33.03
C GLU A 42 -12.66 4.87 32.44
N ILE A 43 -12.51 6.00 31.75
CA ILE A 43 -11.28 6.42 31.08
C ILE A 43 -10.48 7.38 31.94
N TYR A 44 -11.18 8.20 32.74
CA TYR A 44 -10.61 9.25 33.55
C TYR A 44 -9.60 8.73 34.59
N ASP A 45 -8.46 9.39 34.65
CA ASP A 45 -7.42 9.17 35.66
C ASP A 45 -6.83 10.54 36.03
N GLU A 46 -6.41 10.70 37.29
CA GLU A 46 -5.79 11.94 37.78
C GLU A 46 -4.42 12.17 37.13
N ASN A 47 -3.74 11.10 36.71
CA ASN A 47 -2.49 11.18 35.97
C ASN A 47 -2.76 11.40 34.48
N VAL A 48 -2.31 12.56 33.97
CA VAL A 48 -2.49 12.99 32.57
C VAL A 48 -1.95 11.98 31.57
N ASP A 49 -0.80 11.35 31.85
CA ASP A 49 -0.21 10.37 30.93
C ASP A 49 -1.06 9.10 30.85
N ILE A 50 -1.57 8.63 31.99
CA ILE A 50 -2.43 7.44 32.08
C ILE A 50 -3.78 7.71 31.42
N PHE A 51 -4.36 8.89 31.66
CA PHE A 51 -5.59 9.33 31.02
C PHE A 51 -5.45 9.37 29.49
N ASN A 52 -4.36 9.97 28.99
CA ASN A 52 -4.09 10.04 27.56
C ASN A 52 -3.94 8.64 26.93
N ASP A 53 -3.25 7.72 27.60
CA ASP A 53 -3.11 6.34 27.14
C ASP A 53 -4.45 5.59 27.12
N ASN A 54 -5.29 5.78 28.15
CA ASN A 54 -6.62 5.19 28.23
C ASN A 54 -7.52 5.72 27.11
N LEU A 55 -7.53 7.04 26.89
CA LEU A 55 -8.29 7.69 25.83
C LEU A 55 -7.84 7.20 24.45
N THR A 56 -6.53 7.14 24.22
CA THR A 56 -5.96 6.69 22.95
C THR A 56 -6.33 5.23 22.68
N ARG A 57 -6.26 4.36 23.70
CA ARG A 57 -6.68 2.95 23.59
C ARG A 57 -8.17 2.83 23.25
N ALA A 58 -9.03 3.55 23.97
CA ALA A 58 -10.47 3.52 23.71
C ALA A 58 -10.81 3.93 22.26
N ILE A 59 -10.19 4.99 21.76
CA ILE A 59 -10.38 5.45 20.37
C ILE A 59 -9.88 4.40 19.36
N LEU A 60 -8.72 3.79 19.63
CA LEU A 60 -8.15 2.77 18.75
C LEU A 60 -9.01 1.49 18.73
N ASP A 61 -9.56 1.09 19.87
CA ASP A 61 -10.42 -0.09 19.99
C ASP A 61 -11.73 0.12 19.22
N LEU A 62 -12.37 1.28 19.37
CA LEU A 62 -13.53 1.66 18.57
C LEU A 62 -13.22 1.71 17.07
N ALA A 63 -12.10 2.32 16.71
CA ALA A 63 -11.65 2.37 15.33
C ALA A 63 -11.41 0.95 14.77
N SER A 64 -10.93 0.00 15.58
CA SER A 64 -10.71 -1.39 15.15
C SER A 64 -12.01 -2.12 14.80
N VAL A 65 -13.11 -1.77 15.47
CA VAL A 65 -14.44 -2.34 15.22
C VAL A 65 -15.09 -1.71 13.97
N CYS A 66 -14.95 -0.40 13.81
CA CYS A 66 -15.64 0.35 12.74
C CYS A 66 -14.86 0.45 11.44
N ILE A 67 -13.53 0.33 11.50
CA ILE A 67 -12.64 0.49 10.35
C ILE A 67 -12.01 -0.87 10.01
N PRO A 68 -12.48 -1.53 8.93
CA PRO A 68 -11.94 -2.81 8.55
C PRO A 68 -10.46 -2.67 8.15
N ARG A 69 -9.63 -3.61 8.58
CA ARG A 69 -8.21 -3.65 8.23
C ARG A 69 -8.00 -4.34 6.89
N THR A 70 -6.95 -3.92 6.18
CA THR A 70 -6.51 -4.61 4.96
C THR A 70 -6.15 -6.06 5.29
N SER A 71 -6.45 -7.01 4.42
CA SER A 71 -6.18 -8.44 4.68
C SER A 71 -4.70 -8.82 4.78
N GLY A 72 -3.76 -7.90 4.52
CA GLY A 72 -2.29 -8.11 4.55
C GLY A 72 -1.75 -9.08 3.49
N LYS A 73 -2.64 -9.91 2.92
CA LYS A 73 -2.31 -10.87 1.87
C LYS A 73 -2.03 -10.12 0.58
N PRO A 74 -0.82 -10.23 0.01
CA PRO A 74 -0.55 -9.65 -1.29
C PRO A 74 -1.56 -10.23 -2.28
N LYS A 75 -2.34 -9.37 -2.93
CA LYS A 75 -3.21 -9.78 -4.03
C LYS A 75 -2.29 -10.09 -5.21
N THR A 76 -1.79 -11.32 -5.27
CA THR A 76 -1.08 -11.83 -6.45
C THR A 76 -2.07 -11.75 -7.61
N ARG A 77 -1.94 -10.71 -8.43
CA ARG A 77 -2.62 -10.67 -9.71
C ARG A 77 -1.99 -11.78 -10.52
N LYS A 78 -2.70 -12.90 -10.67
CA LYS A 78 -2.34 -13.96 -11.60
C LYS A 78 -2.46 -13.36 -13.00
N ASN A 79 -1.41 -12.69 -13.45
CA ASN A 79 -1.35 -12.14 -14.79
C ASN A 79 -0.91 -13.28 -15.71
N ASN A 80 -1.90 -14.09 -16.10
CA ASN A 80 -1.68 -15.16 -17.05
C ASN A 80 -1.51 -14.52 -18.44
N PRO A 81 -0.39 -14.75 -19.14
CA PRO A 81 -0.12 -14.12 -20.43
C PRO A 81 -1.19 -14.39 -21.51
N TRP A 82 -1.87 -15.54 -21.41
CA TRP A 82 -2.97 -15.93 -22.31
C TRP A 82 -4.31 -15.25 -21.97
N TRP A 83 -4.44 -14.48 -20.90
CA TRP A 83 -5.72 -13.87 -20.52
C TRP A 83 -6.06 -12.65 -21.40
N ASN A 84 -6.97 -12.84 -22.36
CA ASN A 84 -7.43 -11.80 -23.29
C ASN A 84 -8.81 -11.21 -22.93
N ASP A 85 -9.27 -10.22 -23.70
CA ASP A 85 -10.59 -9.59 -23.52
C ASP A 85 -11.75 -10.55 -23.81
N GLU A 86 -11.57 -11.49 -24.74
CA GLU A 86 -12.54 -12.56 -25.01
C GLU A 86 -12.81 -13.42 -23.75
N CYS A 87 -11.73 -13.85 -23.05
CA CYS A 87 -11.82 -14.54 -21.77
C CYS A 87 -12.56 -13.71 -20.71
N ARG A 88 -12.31 -12.39 -20.69
CA ARG A 88 -12.98 -11.45 -19.77
C ARG A 88 -14.49 -11.37 -20.07
N LEU A 89 -14.88 -11.23 -21.33
CA LEU A 89 -16.28 -11.18 -21.76
C LEU A 89 -16.99 -12.50 -21.47
N ALA A 90 -16.40 -13.63 -21.82
CA ALA A 90 -16.95 -14.96 -21.54
C ALA A 90 -17.16 -15.19 -20.03
N LYS A 91 -16.18 -14.78 -19.20
CA LYS A 91 -16.31 -14.84 -17.73
C LYS A 91 -17.43 -13.96 -17.21
N LYS A 92 -17.60 -12.75 -17.76
CA LYS A 92 -18.68 -11.82 -17.39
C LYS A 92 -20.05 -12.42 -17.72
N LEU A 93 -20.22 -12.96 -18.93
CA LEU A 93 -21.45 -13.63 -19.36
C LEU A 93 -21.79 -14.82 -18.47
N LYS A 94 -20.81 -15.69 -18.20
CA LYS A 94 -20.97 -16.83 -17.29
C LYS A 94 -21.40 -16.39 -15.88
N LYS A 95 -20.75 -15.36 -15.32
CA LYS A 95 -21.08 -14.85 -13.98
C LYS A 95 -22.49 -14.24 -13.95
N ASN A 96 -22.89 -13.52 -14.99
CA ASN A 96 -24.21 -12.92 -15.08
C ASN A 96 -25.32 -13.98 -15.19
N SER A 97 -25.13 -15.02 -16.03
CA SER A 97 -26.10 -16.12 -16.12
C SER A 97 -26.15 -16.94 -14.83
N GLU A 98 -25.00 -17.15 -14.17
CA GLU A 98 -24.92 -17.79 -12.87
C GLU A 98 -25.69 -17.02 -11.80
N SER A 99 -25.53 -15.70 -11.72
CA SER A 99 -26.28 -14.86 -10.77
C SER A 99 -27.79 -14.94 -11.01
N LYS A 100 -28.24 -14.88 -12.27
CA LYS A 100 -29.66 -14.98 -12.63
C LYS A 100 -30.26 -16.34 -12.24
N TRP A 101 -29.55 -17.43 -12.54
CA TRP A 101 -29.98 -18.78 -12.17
C TRP A 101 -29.98 -18.99 -10.66
N ARG A 102 -28.98 -18.49 -9.93
CA ARG A 102 -28.92 -18.60 -8.47
C ARG A 102 -30.05 -17.86 -7.77
N ALA A 103 -30.50 -16.73 -8.33
CA ALA A 103 -31.65 -15.99 -7.82
C ALA A 103 -32.97 -16.75 -8.01
N ASN A 104 -33.15 -17.43 -9.14
CA ASN A 104 -34.37 -18.15 -9.50
C ASN A 104 -34.08 -19.61 -9.91
N LYS A 105 -33.80 -20.46 -8.92
CA LYS A 105 -33.32 -21.84 -9.16
C LYS A 105 -34.31 -22.74 -9.88
N ASN A 106 -35.61 -22.51 -9.75
CA ASN A 106 -36.67 -23.33 -10.33
C ASN A 106 -36.88 -23.08 -11.84
N ASN A 107 -36.23 -22.07 -12.42
CA ASN A 107 -36.39 -21.75 -13.83
C ASN A 107 -35.40 -22.54 -14.70
N GLU A 108 -35.92 -23.52 -15.45
CA GLU A 108 -35.11 -24.39 -16.32
C GLU A 108 -34.42 -23.63 -17.46
N THR A 109 -35.05 -22.60 -18.02
CA THR A 109 -34.46 -21.80 -19.10
C THR A 109 -33.21 -21.05 -18.62
N LEU A 110 -33.22 -20.53 -17.39
CA LEU A 110 -32.06 -19.88 -16.78
C LEU A 110 -30.93 -20.88 -16.49
N LYS A 111 -31.28 -22.09 -16.06
CA LYS A 111 -30.32 -23.19 -15.87
C LYS A 111 -29.65 -23.58 -17.19
N ALA A 112 -30.43 -23.78 -18.26
CA ALA A 112 -29.92 -24.10 -19.59
C ALA A 112 -28.99 -23.00 -20.12
N ASN A 113 -29.38 -21.73 -19.96
CA ASN A 113 -28.54 -20.60 -20.36
C ASN A 113 -27.21 -20.55 -19.57
N TYR A 114 -27.24 -20.78 -18.25
CA TYR A 114 -26.02 -20.89 -17.45
C TYR A 114 -25.10 -22.01 -17.95
N VAL A 115 -25.64 -23.21 -18.20
CA VAL A 115 -24.87 -24.34 -18.74
C VAL A 115 -24.24 -23.97 -20.08
N ARG A 116 -25.00 -23.35 -20.99
CA ARG A 116 -24.47 -22.87 -22.28
C ARG A 116 -23.32 -21.86 -22.10
N CYS A 117 -23.50 -20.85 -21.25
CA CYS A 117 -22.45 -19.87 -20.97
C CYS A 117 -21.22 -20.51 -20.30
N LYS A 118 -21.41 -21.51 -19.43
CA LYS A 118 -20.34 -22.26 -18.77
C LYS A 118 -19.54 -23.08 -19.77
N THR A 119 -20.21 -23.81 -20.67
CA THR A 119 -19.56 -24.57 -21.73
C THR A 119 -18.81 -23.65 -22.68
N ASN A 120 -19.43 -22.55 -23.13
CA ASN A 120 -18.77 -21.56 -23.98
C ASN A 120 -17.52 -20.96 -23.32
N PHE A 121 -17.62 -20.60 -22.03
CA PHE A 121 -16.48 -20.11 -21.26
C PHE A 121 -15.34 -21.13 -21.21
N ASN A 122 -15.64 -22.41 -20.97
CA ASN A 122 -14.62 -23.45 -20.94
C ASN A 122 -13.95 -23.63 -22.31
N ASN A 123 -14.73 -23.63 -23.39
CA ASN A 123 -14.22 -23.76 -24.76
C ASN A 123 -13.30 -22.60 -25.13
N ILE A 124 -13.71 -21.36 -24.85
CA ILE A 124 -12.88 -20.17 -25.07
C ILE A 124 -11.57 -20.27 -24.29
N ILE A 125 -11.63 -20.61 -23.00
CA ILE A 125 -10.42 -20.75 -22.17
C ILE A 125 -9.49 -21.84 -22.71
N GLN A 126 -10.02 -22.97 -23.17
CA GLN A 126 -9.23 -24.04 -23.75
C GLN A 126 -8.57 -23.61 -25.06
N ASN A 127 -9.32 -22.97 -25.96
CA ASN A 127 -8.81 -22.49 -27.24
C ASN A 127 -7.74 -21.41 -27.04
N VAL A 128 -8.00 -20.41 -26.20
CA VAL A 128 -7.04 -19.33 -25.94
C VAL A 128 -5.74 -19.85 -25.32
N LYS A 129 -5.84 -20.81 -24.38
CA LYS A 129 -4.64 -21.47 -23.83
C LYS A 129 -3.86 -22.24 -24.89
N ARG A 130 -4.56 -22.97 -25.75
CA ARG A 130 -3.94 -23.78 -26.83
C ARG A 130 -3.24 -22.88 -27.83
N ASN A 131 -3.93 -21.88 -28.36
CA ASN A 131 -3.37 -20.93 -29.32
C ASN A 131 -2.14 -20.21 -28.74
N HIS A 132 -2.23 -19.74 -27.50
CA HIS A 132 -1.09 -19.10 -26.84
C HIS A 132 0.10 -20.06 -26.64
N TRP A 133 -0.17 -21.34 -26.36
CA TRP A 133 0.87 -22.36 -26.25
C TRP A 133 1.52 -22.68 -27.61
N GLU A 134 0.72 -22.78 -28.66
CA GLU A 134 1.20 -22.99 -30.04
C GLU A 134 2.04 -21.81 -30.51
N GLU A 135 1.59 -20.57 -30.28
CA GLU A 135 2.35 -19.34 -30.54
C GLU A 135 3.67 -19.32 -29.76
N PHE A 136 3.63 -19.68 -28.48
CA PHE A 136 4.84 -19.76 -27.65
C PHE A 136 5.83 -20.78 -28.20
N CYS A 137 5.39 -22.01 -28.49
CA CYS A 137 6.22 -23.05 -29.07
C CYS A 137 6.82 -22.63 -30.42
N SER A 138 6.03 -21.97 -31.26
CA SER A 138 6.48 -21.46 -32.57
C SER A 138 7.52 -20.33 -32.43
N SER A 139 7.53 -19.61 -31.31
CA SER A 139 8.51 -18.55 -31.03
C SER A 139 9.87 -19.07 -30.52
N LEU A 140 9.98 -20.36 -30.19
CA LEU A 140 11.21 -20.97 -29.69
C LEU A 140 12.21 -21.19 -30.83
N ASN A 141 13.49 -20.90 -30.57
CA ASN A 141 14.58 -21.09 -31.53
C ASN A 141 15.84 -21.53 -30.77
N ASN A 142 16.85 -22.05 -31.47
CA ASN A 142 18.13 -22.49 -30.89
C ASN A 142 18.89 -21.38 -30.15
N LYS A 143 18.49 -20.12 -30.35
CA LYS A 143 19.04 -18.93 -29.66
C LYS A 143 18.25 -18.53 -28.40
N THR A 144 17.14 -19.19 -28.06
CA THR A 144 16.35 -18.81 -26.88
C THR A 144 16.97 -19.38 -25.62
N ASP A 145 17.34 -18.49 -24.70
CA ASP A 145 17.86 -18.86 -23.38
C ASP A 145 16.84 -19.70 -22.59
N LEU A 146 17.28 -20.85 -22.08
CA LEU A 146 16.51 -21.81 -21.31
C LEU A 146 15.88 -21.16 -20.06
N LYS A 147 16.57 -20.18 -19.44
CA LYS A 147 16.03 -19.42 -18.31
C LYS A 147 14.76 -18.65 -18.68
N ASN A 148 14.74 -18.04 -19.86
CA ASN A 148 13.59 -17.29 -20.36
C ASN A 148 12.42 -18.22 -20.72
N VAL A 149 12.73 -19.39 -21.29
CA VAL A 149 11.73 -20.44 -21.56
C VAL A 149 11.03 -20.87 -20.27
N TRP A 150 11.79 -21.25 -19.24
CA TRP A 150 11.21 -21.65 -17.95
C TRP A 150 10.44 -20.53 -17.26
N SER A 151 10.90 -19.28 -17.39
CA SER A 151 10.20 -18.11 -16.85
C SER A 151 8.85 -17.91 -17.52
N LYS A 152 8.78 -18.03 -18.86
CA LYS A 152 7.52 -17.98 -19.62
C LYS A 152 6.59 -19.15 -19.28
N VAL A 153 7.10 -20.38 -19.16
CA VAL A 153 6.32 -21.56 -18.75
C VAL A 153 5.68 -21.34 -17.37
N LYS A 154 6.44 -20.85 -16.40
CA LYS A 154 5.92 -20.50 -15.07
C LYS A 154 4.85 -19.40 -15.13
N ALA A 155 5.03 -18.39 -15.98
CA ALA A 155 4.03 -17.35 -16.20
C ALA A 155 2.73 -17.90 -16.81
N ILE A 156 2.81 -18.82 -17.77
CA ILE A 156 1.65 -19.50 -18.38
C ILE A 156 0.88 -20.34 -17.35
N GLN A 157 1.59 -21.00 -16.43
CA GLN A 157 1.02 -21.74 -15.30
C GLN A 157 0.43 -20.83 -14.21
N GLY A 158 0.62 -19.51 -14.30
CA GLY A 158 0.17 -18.54 -13.31
C GLY A 158 1.07 -18.45 -12.07
N ILE A 159 2.25 -19.06 -12.12
CA ILE A 159 3.33 -18.95 -11.13
C ILE A 159 4.17 -17.73 -11.54
N ASN A 160 3.54 -16.56 -11.56
CA ASN A 160 4.24 -15.34 -11.92
C ASN A 160 4.83 -14.69 -10.66
N ARG A 161 6.15 -14.57 -10.63
CA ARG A 161 6.83 -13.68 -9.68
C ARG A 161 6.79 -12.28 -10.29
N THR A 162 5.87 -11.45 -9.83
CA THR A 162 6.02 -10.00 -10.05
C THR A 162 7.23 -9.58 -9.21
N GLU A 163 8.39 -9.52 -9.85
CA GLU A 163 9.46 -8.65 -9.40
C GLU A 163 8.89 -7.24 -9.49
N ILE A 164 8.81 -6.57 -8.35
CA ILE A 164 8.47 -5.15 -8.35
C ILE A 164 9.72 -4.51 -8.97
N PRO A 165 9.63 -3.90 -10.16
CA PRO A 165 10.77 -3.18 -10.70
C PRO A 165 11.00 -2.02 -9.74
N ILE A 166 12.02 -2.12 -8.90
CA ILE A 166 12.31 -1.07 -7.92
C ILE A 166 12.73 0.18 -8.69
N LEU A 167 13.34 0.01 -9.87
CA LEU A 167 13.61 1.04 -10.87
C LEU A 167 13.65 0.42 -12.28
N GLY A 168 13.15 1.12 -13.29
CA GLY A 168 13.01 0.63 -14.67
C GLY A 168 14.32 0.37 -15.44
N LYS A 169 15.46 0.18 -14.76
CA LYS A 169 16.71 -0.25 -15.37
C LYS A 169 17.24 -1.47 -14.60
N ASN A 170 17.62 -2.51 -15.33
CA ASN A 170 18.30 -3.67 -14.75
C ASN A 170 19.82 -3.36 -14.68
N ASN A 171 20.50 -3.84 -13.64
CA ASN A 171 21.95 -3.63 -13.38
C ASN A 171 22.37 -2.19 -13.05
N ILE A 172 21.64 -1.52 -12.16
CA ILE A 172 22.01 -0.21 -11.62
C ILE A 172 22.82 -0.39 -10.32
N THR A 173 23.84 0.45 -10.09
CA THR A 173 24.58 0.50 -8.82
C THR A 173 23.69 1.00 -7.68
N ASP A 174 23.91 0.58 -6.43
CA ASP A 174 23.05 1.00 -5.31
C ASP A 174 22.97 2.53 -5.13
N LYS A 175 24.05 3.25 -5.42
CA LYS A 175 24.07 4.72 -5.43
C LYS A 175 23.11 5.30 -6.47
N GLU A 176 23.19 4.80 -7.70
CA GLU A 176 22.34 5.27 -8.79
C GLU A 176 20.85 4.97 -8.51
N LYS A 177 20.53 3.85 -7.85
CA LYS A 177 19.15 3.56 -7.37
C LYS A 177 18.67 4.61 -6.37
N ALA A 178 19.52 4.98 -5.41
CA ALA A 178 19.21 6.01 -4.42
C ALA A 178 18.98 7.37 -5.09
N ASP A 179 19.82 7.75 -6.05
CA ASP A 179 19.70 9.01 -6.78
C ASP A 179 18.42 9.09 -7.60
N THR A 180 18.02 7.98 -8.24
CA THR A 180 16.78 7.95 -9.02
C THR A 180 15.54 7.94 -8.15
N LEU A 181 15.57 7.28 -6.98
CA LEU A 181 14.52 7.44 -5.97
C LEU A 181 14.44 8.90 -5.49
N ALA A 182 15.57 9.52 -5.15
CA ALA A 182 15.62 10.91 -4.70
C ALA A 182 15.01 11.87 -5.73
N LYS A 183 15.34 11.70 -7.02
CA LYS A 183 14.75 12.48 -8.11
C LYS A 183 13.25 12.27 -8.24
N GLN A 184 12.77 11.02 -8.12
CA GLN A 184 11.35 10.74 -8.14
C GLN A 184 10.63 11.40 -6.96
N TYR A 185 11.18 11.30 -5.76
CA TYR A 185 10.62 11.97 -4.58
C TYR A 185 10.62 13.49 -4.71
N GLN A 186 11.70 14.09 -5.21
CA GLN A 186 11.78 15.52 -5.47
C GLN A 186 10.71 15.94 -6.48
N SER A 187 10.54 15.20 -7.58
CA SER A 187 9.51 15.50 -8.58
C SER A 187 8.10 15.35 -8.04
N ALA A 188 7.82 14.31 -7.25
CA ALA A 188 6.52 14.07 -6.64
C ALA A 188 6.19 15.13 -5.58
N SER A 189 7.19 15.55 -4.81
CA SER A 189 7.09 16.59 -3.78
C SER A 189 7.22 18.02 -4.33
N SER A 190 7.38 18.20 -5.65
CA SER A 190 7.46 19.53 -6.23
C SER A 190 6.17 20.31 -5.94
N ASN A 191 6.33 21.61 -5.68
CA ASN A 191 5.21 22.53 -5.53
C ASN A 191 4.29 22.51 -6.76
N ASP A 192 4.77 22.08 -7.93
CA ASP A 192 3.98 21.95 -9.15
C ASP A 192 2.80 20.98 -9.00
N ASN A 193 2.97 19.91 -8.21
CA ASN A 193 1.94 18.88 -8.00
C ASN A 193 0.94 19.23 -6.87
N LEU A 194 1.15 20.34 -6.16
CA LEU A 194 0.26 20.77 -5.09
C LEU A 194 -0.98 21.46 -5.67
N THR A 195 -2.13 21.31 -5.01
CA THR A 195 -3.36 22.02 -5.39
C THR A 195 -3.19 23.53 -5.20
N PRO A 196 -3.86 24.36 -6.02
CA PRO A 196 -3.72 25.82 -5.93
C PRO A 196 -4.11 26.37 -4.56
N GLU A 197 -5.13 25.80 -3.90
CA GLU A 197 -5.51 26.14 -2.53
C GLU A 197 -4.39 25.87 -1.52
N PHE A 198 -3.70 24.73 -1.66
CA PHE A 198 -2.60 24.37 -0.78
C PHE A 198 -1.36 25.24 -1.03
N LYS A 199 -1.10 25.65 -2.28
CA LYS A 199 -0.02 26.59 -2.61
C LYS A 199 -0.27 27.96 -1.96
N LEU A 200 -1.50 28.46 -2.03
CA LEU A 200 -1.89 29.73 -1.41
C LEU A 200 -1.74 29.67 0.12
N ASN A 201 -2.27 28.62 0.75
CA ASN A 201 -2.15 28.43 2.19
C ASN A 201 -0.68 28.29 2.63
N LYS A 202 0.15 27.63 1.84
CA LYS A 202 1.59 27.51 2.10
C LYS A 202 2.30 28.87 2.02
N ALA A 203 2.00 29.70 1.01
CA ALA A 203 2.56 31.04 0.88
C ALA A 203 2.15 31.94 2.06
N ASN A 204 0.85 32.00 2.37
CA ASN A 204 0.33 32.83 3.46
C ASN A 204 0.88 32.45 4.84
N ASN A 205 1.15 31.16 5.07
CA ASN A 205 1.78 30.70 6.31
C ASN A 205 3.29 30.93 6.32
N GLN A 206 3.96 30.88 5.18
CA GLN A 206 5.39 31.18 5.08
C GLN A 206 5.65 32.67 5.36
N ASP A 207 4.83 33.56 4.78
CA ASP A 207 4.91 35.01 5.02
C ASP A 207 4.65 35.36 6.50
N ASN A 208 3.69 34.68 7.15
CA ASN A 208 3.45 34.82 8.60
C ASN A 208 4.64 34.35 9.45
N ILE A 209 5.33 33.28 9.04
CA ILE A 209 6.50 32.77 9.77
C ILE A 209 7.66 33.77 9.65
N ASP A 210 7.87 34.37 8.48
CA ASP A 210 8.94 35.34 8.25
C ASP A 210 8.69 36.67 8.98
N ASP A 211 7.42 37.07 9.14
CA ASP A 211 7.02 38.22 9.97
C ASP A 211 7.23 37.98 11.48
N VAL A 212 6.95 36.77 11.96
CA VAL A 212 7.20 36.36 13.37
C VAL A 212 8.70 36.29 13.68
N ILE A 213 9.53 35.93 12.69
CA ILE A 213 11.00 35.91 12.83
C ILE A 213 11.60 37.33 12.79
N SER A 214 10.98 38.25 12.04
CA SER A 214 11.49 39.61 11.85
C SER A 214 11.15 40.59 12.99
N ASN A 215 10.10 40.32 13.79
CA ASN A 215 9.74 41.13 14.96
C ASN A 215 9.47 40.26 16.20
N PRO A 216 10.52 39.88 16.97
CA PRO A 216 10.32 39.22 18.24
C PRO A 216 9.79 40.23 19.27
N GLY A 217 8.55 40.05 19.73
CA GLY A 217 8.03 40.80 20.88
C GLY A 217 8.88 40.55 22.14
N PRO A 218 8.79 41.43 23.17
CA PRO A 218 9.76 41.48 24.28
C PRO A 218 9.79 40.27 25.24
N ASN A 219 9.10 39.16 24.93
CA ASN A 219 9.01 37.97 25.78
C ASN A 219 9.33 36.65 25.05
N THR A 220 10.23 36.64 24.07
CA THR A 220 10.74 35.39 23.45
C THR A 220 12.21 35.11 23.77
N GLY A 221 12.69 35.58 24.92
CA GLY A 221 13.98 35.13 25.47
C GLY A 221 13.83 33.73 26.04
N GLU A 222 13.85 32.70 25.18
CA GLU A 222 14.43 31.35 25.45
C GLU A 222 14.04 30.28 24.41
N LEU A 223 13.05 30.50 23.54
CA LEU A 223 12.53 29.44 22.66
C LEU A 223 13.12 29.38 21.24
N ASN A 224 13.96 30.33 20.84
CA ASN A 224 14.55 30.37 19.49
C ASN A 224 16.04 30.73 19.51
N CYS A 225 16.86 29.94 20.20
CA CYS A 225 18.27 29.87 19.85
C CYS A 225 18.44 28.95 18.62
N PRO A 226 19.23 29.32 17.60
CA PRO A 226 19.68 28.38 16.58
C PRO A 226 20.28 27.18 17.29
N ILE A 227 19.91 25.95 16.90
CA ILE A 227 20.38 24.70 17.53
C ILE A 227 21.88 24.84 17.77
N TYR A 228 22.27 25.10 19.01
CA TYR A 228 23.65 25.42 19.33
C TYR A 228 24.45 24.16 19.01
N ASN A 229 25.47 24.32 18.17
CA ASN A 229 26.38 23.28 17.67
C ASN A 229 27.00 22.40 18.78
N HIS A 230 26.84 22.75 20.06
CA HIS A 230 27.23 21.98 21.24
C HIS A 230 26.71 20.54 21.24
N ARG A 231 25.42 20.29 20.93
CA ARG A 231 24.87 18.92 20.97
C ARG A 231 25.34 18.05 19.80
N ILE A 232 25.57 18.66 18.64
CA ILE A 232 26.12 17.96 17.48
C ILE A 232 27.61 17.64 17.71
N GLN A 233 28.38 18.57 18.31
CA GLN A 233 29.77 18.34 18.69
C GLN A 233 29.95 17.27 19.78
N GLN A 234 29.02 17.17 20.74
CA GLN A 234 29.02 16.06 21.70
C GLN A 234 28.81 14.71 21.00
N CYS A 235 27.82 14.61 20.11
CA CYS A 235 27.56 13.38 19.34
C CYS A 235 28.75 12.96 18.46
N THR A 236 29.45 13.91 17.82
CA THR A 236 30.65 13.58 17.02
C THR A 236 31.82 13.16 17.89
N SER A 237 32.01 13.78 19.06
CA SER A 237 33.09 13.42 19.99
C SER A 237 32.89 12.05 20.68
N GLU A 238 31.65 11.61 20.86
CA GLU A 238 31.32 10.28 21.41
C GLU A 238 31.51 9.16 20.37
N GLN A 239 31.26 9.44 19.09
CA GLN A 239 31.54 8.50 18.00
C GLN A 239 33.05 8.24 17.85
N GLU A 240 33.89 9.27 17.99
CA GLU A 240 35.35 9.14 17.90
C GLU A 240 35.95 8.36 19.08
N LYS A 241 35.40 8.51 20.31
CA LYS A 241 35.80 7.71 21.48
C LYS A 241 35.48 6.21 21.35
N HIS A 242 34.46 5.86 20.57
CA HIS A 242 34.11 4.46 20.29
C HIS A 242 34.97 3.83 19.18
N ILE A 243 35.51 4.64 18.26
CA ILE A 243 36.40 4.18 17.19
C ILE A 243 37.84 3.98 17.71
N SER A 244 38.27 4.76 18.70
CA SER A 244 39.61 4.62 19.33
C SER A 244 39.71 3.52 20.39
N ARG A 245 38.59 2.84 20.73
CA ARG A 245 38.53 1.72 21.69
C ARG A 245 38.32 0.35 21.01
N ARG A 246 38.61 0.24 19.71
CA ARG A 246 38.69 -1.01 18.96
C ARG A 246 40.09 -1.24 18.44
#